data_AF-A0A2N7DUT5-F1
#
_entry.id   AF-A0A2N7DUT5-F1
#
_cell.length_a   1.000
_cell.length_b   1.000
_cell.length_c   1.000
_cell.angle_alpha   90.00
_cell.angle_beta   90.00
_cell.angle_gamma   90.00
#
_symmetry.space_group_name_H-M   'P 1'
#
loop_
_entity.id
_entity.type
_entity.pdbx_description
1 polymer ?
#
loop_
_entity_poly.entity_id
_entity_poly.type
_entity_poly.pdbx_seq_one_letter_code
_entity_poly.pdbx_strand_id
1 'polypeptide(L)'
;MQQPGKICRDEGDIGNAFKQHVKQVNAVYTVPYLAHAPMEPPAATAMFHGDGRCKIWDCTQSPQRARDKVAKALGLDKDQVLVNVTLLGGAFGRKAKADYLVEAAILAKAAGQPVKVVWSREDDIQNDYYHAISAQYYQGALDDNR
;
A
#
# COMPACT_ATOMS: atom_id res chain seq x y z
N MET A 1 25.81 7.95 0.47
CA MET A 1 25.09 8.16 1.75
C MET A 1 25.80 9.13 2.71
N GLN A 2 26.99 9.67 2.39
CA GLN A 2 27.70 10.60 3.30
C GLN A 2 27.63 12.08 2.86
N GLN A 3 26.87 12.40 1.82
CA GLN A 3 26.60 13.79 1.47
C GLN A 3 25.48 14.32 2.38
N PRO A 4 25.58 15.56 2.89
CA PRO A 4 24.53 16.18 3.68
C PRO A 4 23.19 16.17 2.94
N GLY A 5 22.15 15.66 3.61
CA GLY A 5 20.79 15.68 3.09
C GLY A 5 20.13 17.06 3.29
N LYS A 6 18.91 17.21 2.77
CA LYS A 6 18.06 18.36 3.09
C LYS A 6 17.70 18.32 4.58
N ILE A 7 17.96 19.42 5.29
CA ILE A 7 17.56 19.57 6.70
C ILE A 7 16.03 19.70 6.76
N CYS A 8 15.37 18.73 7.37
CA CYS A 8 13.91 18.73 7.57
C CYS A 8 13.51 19.21 8.97
N ARG A 9 14.43 19.13 9.94
CA ARG A 9 14.25 19.57 11.33
C ARG A 9 15.63 19.87 11.92
N ASP A 10 15.73 20.95 12.68
CA ASP A 10 16.96 21.39 13.34
C ASP A 10 16.60 21.97 14.71
N GLU A 11 17.07 21.35 15.78
CA GLU A 11 16.75 21.71 17.16
C GLU A 11 17.98 21.50 18.05
N GLY A 12 18.34 22.52 18.84
CA GLY A 12 19.52 22.53 19.69
C GLY A 12 20.81 22.92 18.98
N ASP A 13 21.96 22.69 19.62
CA ASP A 13 23.30 22.91 19.04
C ASP A 13 24.01 21.58 18.81
N ILE A 14 23.64 20.92 17.71
CA ILE A 14 24.21 19.64 17.29
C ILE A 14 25.72 19.79 17.07
N GLY A 15 26.18 20.90 16.50
CA GLY A 15 27.58 21.14 16.20
C GLY A 15 28.45 21.14 17.46
N ASN A 16 27.97 21.78 18.54
CA ASN A 16 28.67 21.78 19.82
C ASN A 16 28.55 20.43 20.54
N ALA A 17 27.39 19.78 20.50
CA ALA A 17 27.21 18.43 21.07
C ALA A 17 28.23 17.44 20.49
N PHE A 18 28.44 17.41 19.17
CA PHE A 18 29.43 16.52 18.56
C PHE A 18 30.90 16.89 18.85
N LYS A 19 31.18 18.13 19.28
CA LYS A 19 32.54 18.57 19.68
C LYS A 19 32.85 18.28 21.14
N GLN A 20 31.85 18.34 22.03
CA GLN A 20 32.04 18.26 23.48
C GLN A 20 32.01 16.83 24.04
N HIS A 21 31.44 15.85 23.33
CA HIS A 21 31.17 14.52 23.86
C HIS A 21 32.21 13.46 23.45
N VAL A 22 32.47 12.51 24.36
CA VAL A 22 33.59 11.56 24.31
C VAL A 22 33.29 10.35 23.42
N LYS A 23 32.01 10.00 23.23
CA LYS A 23 31.62 8.82 22.42
C LYS A 23 30.65 9.19 21.30
N GLN A 24 31.13 9.03 20.06
CA GLN A 24 30.29 9.12 18.87
C GLN A 24 29.92 7.71 18.39
N VAL A 25 28.65 7.52 18.04
CA VAL A 25 28.13 6.28 17.47
C VAL A 25 27.53 6.60 16.11
N ASN A 26 27.96 5.85 15.09
CA ASN A 26 27.47 6.00 13.73
C ASN A 26 27.01 4.64 13.22
N ALA A 27 25.87 4.60 12.54
CA ALA A 27 25.35 3.36 11.98
C ALA A 27 24.56 3.62 10.68
N VAL A 28 24.58 2.62 9.80
CA VAL A 28 23.71 2.58 8.61
C VAL A 28 22.69 1.49 8.85
N TYR A 29 21.40 1.84 8.74
CA TYR A 29 20.29 0.90 8.83
C TYR A 29 19.64 0.80 7.46
N THR A 30 19.37 -0.41 7.01
CA THR A 30 18.72 -0.67 5.73
C THR A 30 17.52 -1.60 5.93
N VAL A 31 16.49 -1.39 5.10
CA VAL A 31 15.31 -2.24 5.03
C VAL A 31 15.05 -2.54 3.56
N PRO A 32 14.93 -3.81 3.13
CA PRO A 32 14.67 -4.17 1.75
C PRO A 32 13.21 -3.90 1.36
N TYR A 33 12.85 -4.22 0.11
CA TYR A 33 11.44 -4.35 -0.25
C TYR A 33 10.78 -5.45 0.58
N LEU A 34 9.60 -5.16 1.10
CA LEU A 34 8.80 -6.11 1.88
C LEU A 34 7.41 -6.23 1.26
N ALA A 35 7.00 -7.46 1.00
CA ALA A 35 5.64 -7.79 0.61
C ALA A 35 4.73 -7.80 1.85
N HIS A 36 3.45 -7.50 1.65
CA HIS A 36 2.45 -7.51 2.72
C HIS A 36 2.05 -8.93 3.13
N ALA A 37 1.99 -9.84 2.14
CA ALA A 37 1.67 -11.25 2.29
C ALA A 37 0.51 -11.58 3.26
N PRO A 38 -0.68 -10.95 3.12
CA PRO A 38 -1.83 -11.27 3.97
C PRO A 38 -2.26 -12.74 3.77
N MET A 39 -2.70 -13.45 4.81
CA MET A 39 -3.06 -14.87 4.70
C MET A 39 -4.12 -15.12 3.61
N GLU A 40 -5.11 -14.23 3.48
CA GLU A 40 -6.06 -14.22 2.38
C GLU A 40 -5.52 -13.40 1.18
N PRO A 41 -5.24 -14.03 0.03
CA PRO A 41 -4.86 -13.30 -1.19
C PRO A 41 -5.93 -12.30 -1.66
N PRO A 42 -5.59 -11.36 -2.55
CA PRO A 42 -6.56 -10.49 -3.20
C PRO A 42 -7.66 -11.29 -3.92
N ALA A 43 -8.91 -10.97 -3.60
CA ALA A 43 -10.06 -11.64 -4.18
C ALA A 43 -11.25 -10.67 -4.23
N ALA A 44 -11.94 -10.63 -5.36
CA ALA A 44 -13.12 -9.80 -5.56
C ALA A 44 -14.13 -10.52 -6.45
N THR A 45 -15.41 -10.32 -6.16
CA THR A 45 -16.51 -10.75 -7.04
C THR A 45 -17.20 -9.53 -7.60
N ALA A 46 -17.33 -9.44 -8.92
CA ALA A 46 -17.98 -8.33 -9.60
C ALA A 46 -19.15 -8.82 -10.45
N MET A 47 -20.17 -7.99 -10.56
CA MET A 47 -21.31 -8.20 -11.44
C MET A 47 -21.61 -6.88 -12.15
N PHE A 48 -21.56 -6.90 -13.48
CA PHE A 48 -21.94 -5.78 -14.32
C PHE A 48 -23.35 -6.03 -14.87
N HIS A 49 -24.26 -5.09 -14.61
CA HIS A 49 -25.62 -5.14 -15.09
C HIS A 49 -25.73 -4.42 -16.45
N GLY A 50 -26.57 -4.93 -17.35
CA GLY A 50 -26.78 -4.35 -18.69
C GLY A 50 -27.33 -2.91 -18.69
N ASP A 51 -27.79 -2.41 -17.54
CA ASP A 51 -28.23 -1.03 -17.34
C ASP A 51 -27.09 -0.07 -16.94
N GLY A 52 -25.84 -0.52 -16.99
CA GLY A 52 -24.67 0.31 -16.70
C GLY A 52 -24.30 0.38 -15.22
N ARG A 53 -24.78 -0.54 -14.38
CA ARG A 53 -24.41 -0.58 -12.95
C ARG A 53 -23.40 -1.70 -12.66
N CYS A 54 -22.44 -1.42 -11.78
CA CYS A 54 -21.47 -2.41 -11.32
C CYS A 54 -21.61 -2.64 -9.81
N LYS A 55 -21.82 -3.89 -9.40
CA LYS A 55 -21.78 -4.31 -8.00
C LYS A 55 -20.54 -5.15 -7.76
N ILE A 56 -19.84 -4.87 -6.67
CA ILE A 56 -18.61 -5.58 -6.30
C ILE A 56 -18.73 -6.02 -4.84
N TRP A 57 -18.25 -7.22 -4.53
CA TRP A 57 -17.98 -7.72 -3.18
C TRP A 57 -16.50 -7.90 -3.03
N ASP A 58 -15.93 -7.19 -2.07
CA ASP A 58 -14.49 -7.15 -1.86
C ASP A 58 -14.14 -6.77 -0.41
N CYS A 59 -13.04 -7.31 0.09
CA CYS A 59 -12.47 -6.99 1.39
C CYS A 59 -11.49 -5.80 1.28
N THR A 60 -11.89 -4.68 0.68
CA THR A 60 -11.00 -3.52 0.52
C THR A 60 -10.82 -2.73 1.83
N GLN A 61 -9.61 -2.19 2.03
CA GLN A 61 -9.34 -1.18 3.06
C GLN A 61 -9.73 0.25 2.65
N SER A 62 -10.07 0.47 1.37
CA SER A 62 -10.36 1.81 0.84
C SER A 62 -11.58 1.79 -0.11
N PRO A 63 -12.80 1.65 0.43
CA PRO A 63 -14.02 1.47 -0.38
C PRO A 63 -14.30 2.62 -1.36
N GLN A 64 -14.08 3.86 -0.94
CA GLN A 64 -14.29 5.03 -1.78
C GLN A 64 -13.30 5.06 -2.95
N ARG A 65 -12.03 4.70 -2.70
CA ARG A 65 -11.01 4.62 -3.75
C ARG A 65 -11.30 3.47 -4.71
N ALA A 66 -11.75 2.32 -4.19
CA ALA A 66 -12.17 1.19 -4.99
C ALA A 66 -13.30 1.60 -5.96
N ARG A 67 -14.36 2.21 -5.44
CA ARG A 67 -15.49 2.73 -6.23
C ARG A 67 -15.02 3.69 -7.32
N ASP A 68 -14.20 4.68 -6.94
CA ASP A 68 -13.72 5.70 -7.87
C ASP A 68 -12.84 5.10 -8.99
N LYS A 69 -12.03 4.07 -8.68
CA LYS A 69 -11.19 3.38 -9.66
C LYS A 69 -12.00 2.51 -10.62
N VAL A 70 -13.02 1.81 -10.12
CA VAL A 70 -13.93 1.00 -10.93
C VAL A 70 -14.76 1.90 -11.85
N ALA A 71 -15.35 2.97 -11.31
CA ALA A 71 -16.10 3.94 -12.09
C ALA A 71 -15.26 4.46 -13.26
N LYS A 72 -14.03 4.89 -12.98
CA LYS A 72 -13.08 5.32 -14.01
C LYS A 72 -12.77 4.23 -15.03
N ALA A 73 -12.51 2.99 -14.58
CA ALA A 73 -12.13 1.90 -15.47
C ALA A 73 -13.26 1.46 -16.41
N LEU A 74 -14.51 1.52 -15.94
CA LEU A 74 -15.68 1.09 -16.69
C LEU A 74 -16.37 2.21 -17.49
N GLY A 75 -15.97 3.47 -17.26
CA GLY A 75 -16.59 4.65 -17.86
C GLY A 75 -17.96 4.95 -17.24
N LEU A 76 -18.11 4.75 -15.94
CA LEU A 76 -19.35 4.95 -15.18
C LEU A 76 -19.25 6.16 -14.25
N ASP A 77 -20.41 6.69 -13.87
CA ASP A 77 -20.53 7.58 -12.74
C ASP A 77 -20.36 6.82 -11.41
N LYS A 78 -19.96 7.55 -10.36
CA LYS A 78 -19.64 6.93 -9.05
C LYS A 78 -20.84 6.27 -8.39
N ASP A 79 -22.04 6.81 -8.60
CA ASP A 79 -23.31 6.30 -8.06
C ASP A 79 -23.78 5.02 -8.78
N GLN A 80 -23.26 4.74 -9.98
CA GLN A 80 -23.49 3.49 -10.71
C GLN A 80 -22.61 2.34 -10.20
N VAL A 81 -21.69 2.60 -9.26
CA VAL A 81 -20.79 1.59 -8.68
C VAL A 81 -21.08 1.40 -7.19
N LEU A 82 -21.47 0.18 -6.82
CA LEU A 82 -21.68 -0.24 -5.44
C LEU A 82 -20.57 -1.21 -4.99
N VAL A 83 -19.83 -0.83 -3.96
CA VAL A 83 -18.83 -1.70 -3.31
C VAL A 83 -19.39 -2.20 -1.99
N ASN A 84 -19.66 -3.51 -1.91
CA ASN A 84 -20.04 -4.21 -0.71
C ASN A 84 -18.76 -4.70 -0.01
N VAL A 85 -18.43 -4.09 1.11
CA VAL A 85 -17.21 -4.44 1.87
C VAL A 85 -17.48 -5.71 2.68
N THR A 86 -16.71 -6.77 2.42
CA THR A 86 -16.82 -8.04 3.14
C THR A 86 -15.83 -8.12 4.31
N LEU A 87 -15.91 -9.19 5.11
CA LEU A 87 -14.89 -9.50 6.11
C LEU A 87 -13.52 -9.66 5.44
N LEU A 88 -12.47 -9.26 6.16
CA LEU A 88 -11.12 -9.08 5.63
C LEU A 88 -10.11 -10.03 6.30
N GLY A 89 -9.51 -10.95 5.55
CA GLY A 89 -8.49 -11.90 5.99
C GLY A 89 -7.07 -11.35 6.04
N GLY A 90 -6.91 -10.10 6.50
CA GLY A 90 -5.63 -9.38 6.52
C GLY A 90 -5.34 -8.61 5.22
N ALA A 91 -4.54 -7.54 5.33
CA ALA A 91 -4.17 -6.72 4.17
C ALA A 91 -2.87 -5.92 4.37
N PHE A 92 -2.66 -5.33 5.54
CA PHE A 92 -1.46 -4.55 5.89
C PHE A 92 -1.13 -3.37 4.94
N GLY A 93 -2.07 -2.94 4.10
CA GLY A 93 -1.86 -1.95 3.04
C GLY A 93 -2.12 -2.49 1.63
N ARG A 94 -1.99 -3.80 1.40
CA ARG A 94 -2.17 -4.47 0.10
C ARG A 94 -3.56 -4.23 -0.48
N LYS A 95 -4.60 -4.49 0.32
CA LYS A 95 -6.02 -4.38 -0.11
C LYS A 95 -6.58 -2.96 -0.01
N ALA A 96 -5.75 -1.96 0.26
CA ALA A 96 -6.10 -0.58 -0.07
C ALA A 96 -6.00 -0.34 -1.58
N LYS A 97 -5.15 -1.09 -2.29
CA LYS A 97 -4.95 -1.00 -3.75
C LYS A 97 -6.11 -1.72 -4.44
N ALA A 98 -6.66 -1.10 -5.48
CA ALA A 98 -7.89 -1.53 -6.13
C ALA A 98 -7.66 -2.29 -7.44
N ASP A 99 -6.45 -2.77 -7.67
CA ASP A 99 -6.03 -3.43 -8.91
C ASP A 99 -6.86 -4.69 -9.20
N TYR A 100 -6.92 -5.64 -8.27
CA TYR A 100 -7.62 -6.91 -8.43
C TYR A 100 -9.16 -6.77 -8.49
N LEU A 101 -9.74 -5.79 -7.81
CA LEU A 101 -11.19 -5.53 -7.86
C LEU A 101 -11.60 -4.80 -9.15
N VAL A 102 -10.72 -3.95 -9.69
CA VAL A 102 -10.92 -3.32 -11.02
C VAL A 102 -10.83 -4.39 -12.11
N GLU A 103 -9.89 -5.32 -12.01
CA GLU A 103 -9.80 -6.48 -12.90
C GLU A 103 -11.11 -7.28 -12.90
N ALA A 104 -11.62 -7.64 -11.72
CA ALA A 104 -12.90 -8.34 -11.60
C ALA A 104 -14.04 -7.60 -12.29
N ALA A 105 -14.10 -6.28 -12.13
CA ALA A 105 -15.13 -5.43 -12.74
C ALA A 105 -15.04 -5.38 -14.28
N ILE A 106 -13.83 -5.30 -14.84
CA ILE A 106 -13.59 -5.34 -16.28
C ILE A 106 -14.00 -6.70 -16.85
N LEU A 107 -13.58 -7.79 -16.19
CA LEU A 107 -13.91 -9.14 -16.62
C LEU A 107 -15.41 -9.41 -16.54
N ALA A 108 -16.10 -8.96 -15.48
CA ALA A 108 -17.56 -9.10 -15.37
C ALA A 108 -18.30 -8.36 -16.50
N LYS A 109 -17.85 -7.15 -16.86
CA LYS A 109 -18.41 -6.39 -17.99
C LYS A 109 -18.19 -7.12 -19.32
N ALA A 110 -16.98 -7.64 -19.56
CA ALA A 110 -16.63 -8.35 -20.79
C ALA A 110 -17.36 -9.69 -20.93
N ALA A 111 -17.50 -10.44 -19.83
CA ALA A 111 -18.18 -11.72 -19.80
C ALA A 111 -19.71 -11.60 -19.84
N GLY A 112 -20.27 -10.46 -19.43
CA GLY A 112 -21.72 -10.29 -19.26
C GLY A 112 -22.31 -11.19 -18.18
N GLN A 113 -21.47 -11.66 -17.24
CA GLN A 113 -21.81 -12.60 -16.17
C GLN A 113 -21.10 -12.17 -14.87
N PRO A 114 -21.57 -12.61 -13.69
CA PRO A 114 -20.82 -12.45 -12.46
C PRO A 114 -19.46 -13.14 -12.54
N VAL A 115 -18.39 -12.45 -12.17
CA VAL A 115 -17.01 -12.97 -12.20
C VAL A 115 -16.39 -12.85 -10.83
N LYS A 116 -15.76 -13.94 -10.36
CA LYS A 116 -14.92 -13.96 -9.17
C LYS A 116 -13.46 -14.08 -9.59
N VAL A 117 -12.67 -13.06 -9.25
CA VAL A 117 -11.21 -13.07 -9.35
C VAL A 117 -10.64 -13.48 -8.01
N VAL A 118 -9.72 -14.43 -8.02
CA VAL A 118 -8.89 -14.81 -6.87
C VAL A 118 -7.47 -14.92 -7.40
N TRP A 119 -6.57 -14.12 -6.84
CA TRP A 119 -5.16 -14.22 -7.21
C TRP A 119 -4.52 -15.41 -6.53
N SER A 120 -3.58 -16.05 -7.22
CA SER A 120 -2.68 -17.00 -6.57
C SER A 120 -1.78 -16.27 -5.57
N ARG A 121 -1.16 -17.01 -4.64
CA ARG A 121 -0.16 -16.44 -3.72
C ARG A 121 1.01 -15.87 -4.52
N GLU A 122 1.43 -16.59 -5.55
CA GLU A 122 2.53 -16.24 -6.42
C GLU A 122 2.26 -14.92 -7.16
N ASP A 123 1.05 -14.76 -7.72
CA ASP A 123 0.64 -13.52 -8.39
C ASP A 123 0.55 -12.34 -7.41
N ASP A 124 0.01 -12.56 -6.19
CA ASP A 124 -0.04 -11.53 -5.14
C ASP A 124 1.35 -11.04 -4.75
N ILE A 125 2.31 -11.95 -4.53
CA ILE A 125 3.68 -11.57 -4.21
C ILE A 125 4.31 -10.85 -5.40
N GLN A 126 4.24 -11.42 -6.60
CA GLN A 126 4.90 -10.86 -7.78
C GLN A 126 4.39 -9.45 -8.14
N ASN A 127 3.09 -9.20 -7.93
CA ASN A 127 2.42 -7.94 -8.26
C ASN A 127 2.09 -7.08 -7.02
N ASP A 128 2.77 -7.31 -5.89
CA ASP A 128 2.56 -6.51 -4.68
C ASP A 128 3.04 -5.04 -4.88
N TYR A 129 2.44 -4.15 -4.11
CA TYR A 129 2.94 -2.80 -3.89
C TYR A 129 3.91 -2.81 -2.71
N TYR A 130 5.09 -3.38 -2.90
CA TYR A 130 6.09 -3.54 -1.85
C TYR A 130 6.32 -2.27 -1.02
N HIS A 131 6.52 -2.45 0.29
CA HIS A 131 7.07 -1.39 1.12
C HIS A 131 8.41 -0.96 0.55
N ALA A 132 8.62 0.36 0.39
CA ALA A 132 9.82 0.89 -0.23
C ALA A 132 11.09 0.53 0.54
N ILE A 133 12.18 0.32 -0.20
CA ILE A 133 13.52 0.21 0.36
C ILE A 133 13.87 1.50 1.13
N SER A 134 14.52 1.33 2.27
CA SER A 134 15.02 2.44 3.09
C SER A 134 16.49 2.21 3.41
N ALA A 135 17.26 3.29 3.40
CA ALA A 135 18.62 3.32 3.92
C ALA A 135 18.83 4.62 4.68
N GLN A 136 19.23 4.51 5.94
CA GLN A 136 19.31 5.64 6.86
C GLN A 136 20.66 5.61 7.55
N TYR A 137 21.39 6.72 7.42
CA TYR A 137 22.62 6.94 8.17
C TYR A 137 22.29 7.77 9.41
N TYR A 138 22.64 7.23 10.58
CA TYR A 138 22.45 7.90 11.86
C TYR A 138 23.79 8.15 12.53
N GLN A 139 23.88 9.32 13.16
CA GLN A 139 24.98 9.72 14.01
C GLN A 139 24.41 10.19 15.34
N GLY A 140 25.05 9.78 16.44
CA GLY A 140 24.72 10.22 17.79
C GLY A 140 26.00 10.49 18.59
N ALA A 141 25.95 11.52 19.43
CA ALA A 141 26.98 11.82 20.41
C ALA A 141 26.41 11.55 21.81
N LEU A 142 27.15 10.81 22.63
CA LEU A 142 26.76 10.38 23.98
C LEU A 142 27.74 10.94 25.01
N ASP A 143 27.21 11.43 26.13
CA ASP A 143 28.01 11.74 27.31
C ASP A 143 28.31 10.47 28.13
N ASP A 144 29.14 10.61 29.16
CA ASP A 144 29.54 9.48 30.01
C ASP A 144 28.47 9.10 31.07
N ASN A 145 27.38 9.87 31.19
CA ASN A 145 26.39 9.73 32.27
C ASN A 145 25.11 8.96 31.91
N ARG A 146 24.87 8.63 30.63
CA ARG A 146 24.06 7.51 30.09
C ARG A 146 23.74 7.72 28.62
#